data_AF-A0A7Z9N5L7-F1
#
_entry.id   AF-A0A7Z9N5L7-F1
#
_cell.length_a   1.000
_cell.length_b   1.000
_cell.length_c   1.000
_cell.angle_alpha   90.00
_cell.angle_beta   90.00
_cell.angle_gamma   90.00
#
_symmetry.space_group_name_H-M   'P 1'
#
loop_
_entity.id
_entity.type
_entity.pdbx_description
1 polymer ?
#
loop_
_entity_poly.entity_id
_entity_poly.type
_entity_poly.pdbx_seq_one_letter_code
_entity_poly.pdbx_strand_id
1 'polypeptide(L)'
;MIFRWRSILITWSGFVMISMQSLSILSCTQNNNPIESDYSYIIAHWDFNDKTGEVLTDVSGNGHDGIIHAPVWGNGVRGALRFSDGLTWVTIPYSESLQPKEELTIESILKFDRQTFMGGEPIITNNFNGGFGLWSWMGILNIWINIDGAFQTAFYDHEYSTSQWYHLAATYDGIRLRFYLNNELTNELAVEGPIEYSVHNAIQIGREASHSDAVYGNKFFDGLIDEIRISNRSLEPEEFLQIDS
;
A
#
# COMPACT_ATOMS: atom_id res chain seq x y z
N MET A 1 61.30 31.05 33.84
CA MET A 1 61.43 32.52 33.80
C MET A 1 61.84 32.90 32.38
N ILE A 2 61.06 33.78 31.76
CA ILE A 2 61.10 34.22 30.36
C ILE A 2 62.41 34.97 30.06
N PHE A 3 62.97 34.85 28.85
CA PHE A 3 63.34 35.99 28.00
C PHE A 3 63.62 35.57 26.55
N ARG A 4 62.88 36.20 25.64
CA ARG A 4 62.99 36.24 24.17
C ARG A 4 64.11 37.19 23.75
N TRP A 5 64.72 36.99 22.58
CA TRP A 5 65.11 38.08 21.65
C TRP A 5 65.03 37.65 20.17
N ARG A 6 64.66 38.62 19.32
CA ARG A 6 64.43 38.59 17.85
C ARG A 6 65.64 39.16 17.08
N SER A 7 65.76 38.85 15.78
CA SER A 7 66.04 39.75 14.60
C SER A 7 66.37 38.88 13.35
N ILE A 8 65.57 38.80 12.27
CA ILE A 8 65.39 39.66 11.06
C ILE A 8 66.33 39.33 9.85
N LEU A 9 65.73 38.64 8.85
CA LEU A 9 65.68 38.76 7.36
C LEU A 9 66.90 38.83 6.38
N ILE A 10 66.62 38.31 5.15
CA ILE A 10 67.17 38.56 3.76
C ILE A 10 68.30 37.59 3.29
N THR A 11 68.34 36.86 2.14
CA THR A 11 67.53 36.65 0.89
C THR A 11 67.98 35.42 0.05
N TRP A 12 67.04 34.88 -0.76
CA TRP A 12 67.07 34.29 -2.13
C TRP A 12 67.87 33.02 -2.56
N SER A 13 67.06 32.03 -3.01
CA SER A 13 67.07 31.36 -4.33
C SER A 13 67.40 29.86 -4.40
N GLY A 14 66.59 29.13 -5.18
CA GLY A 14 66.96 27.84 -5.77
C GLY A 14 66.16 26.62 -5.29
N PHE A 15 65.22 26.19 -6.12
CA PHE A 15 64.47 24.93 -6.00
C PHE A 15 65.37 23.69 -6.15
N VAL A 16 65.07 22.61 -5.40
CA VAL A 16 65.42 21.23 -5.76
C VAL A 16 64.16 20.37 -5.61
N MET A 17 63.73 19.77 -6.72
CA MET A 17 62.69 18.75 -6.76
C MET A 17 63.29 17.40 -6.34
N ILE A 18 62.67 16.73 -5.36
CA ILE A 18 62.87 15.30 -5.11
C ILE A 18 61.55 14.60 -5.42
N SER A 19 61.62 13.66 -6.36
CA SER A 19 60.55 12.76 -6.75
C SER A 19 60.23 11.79 -5.60
N MET A 20 58.99 11.84 -5.10
CA MET A 20 58.41 10.75 -4.31
C MET A 20 57.41 10.02 -5.20
N GLN A 21 57.68 8.75 -5.47
CA GLN A 21 56.73 7.87 -6.15
C GLN A 21 55.51 7.66 -5.25
N SER A 22 54.31 7.92 -5.78
CA SER A 22 53.05 7.69 -5.09
C SER A 22 52.73 6.20 -5.05
N LEU A 23 52.64 5.64 -3.85
CA LEU A 23 51.97 4.36 -3.62
C LEU A 23 50.46 4.60 -3.79
N SER A 24 49.87 4.15 -4.89
CA SER A 24 48.42 4.14 -5.07
C SER A 24 47.84 2.97 -4.27
N ILE A 25 47.35 3.25 -3.07
CA ILE A 25 46.47 2.33 -2.35
C ILE A 25 45.10 2.45 -3.02
N LEU A 26 44.71 1.43 -3.79
CA LEU A 26 43.32 1.28 -4.21
C LEU A 26 42.50 0.97 -2.96
N SER A 27 41.91 2.00 -2.34
CA SER A 27 40.78 1.78 -1.45
C SER A 27 39.61 1.38 -2.34
N CYS A 28 39.22 0.11 -2.29
CA CYS A 28 37.86 -0.27 -2.64
C CYS A 28 36.95 0.45 -1.63
N THR A 29 36.45 1.63 -1.99
CA THR A 29 35.25 2.15 -1.34
C THR A 29 34.15 1.17 -1.73
N GLN A 30 33.87 0.22 -0.84
CA GLN A 30 32.59 -0.45 -0.85
C GLN A 30 31.57 0.70 -0.72
N ASN A 31 30.85 0.98 -1.80
CA ASN A 31 29.71 1.89 -1.78
C ASN A 31 28.66 1.23 -0.90
N ASN A 32 28.82 1.34 0.42
CA ASN A 32 27.81 1.03 1.40
C ASN A 32 26.84 2.21 1.46
N ASN A 33 26.32 2.63 0.31
CA ASN A 33 25.04 3.30 0.33
C ASN A 33 24.07 2.20 0.79
N PRO A 34 23.36 2.35 1.93
CA PRO A 34 22.17 1.53 2.11
C PRO A 34 21.35 1.69 0.84
N ILE A 35 20.90 0.58 0.26
CA ILE A 35 19.88 0.64 -0.79
C ILE A 35 18.71 1.33 -0.10
N GLU A 36 18.56 2.63 -0.33
CA GLU A 36 17.35 3.33 0.04
C GLU A 36 16.28 2.64 -0.80
N SER A 37 15.45 1.85 -0.14
CA SER A 37 14.37 1.16 -0.79
C SER A 37 13.49 2.22 -1.43
N ASP A 38 13.49 2.26 -2.75
CA ASP A 38 12.66 3.17 -3.50
C ASP A 38 11.21 2.69 -3.38
N TYR A 39 10.48 3.28 -2.44
CA TYR A 39 9.07 3.00 -2.20
C TYR A 39 8.15 3.84 -3.11
N SER A 40 8.66 4.47 -4.18
CA SER A 40 7.83 5.27 -5.10
C SER A 40 6.70 4.49 -5.76
N TYR A 41 6.77 3.16 -5.73
CA TYR A 41 5.71 2.28 -6.23
C TYR A 41 4.50 2.20 -5.29
N ILE A 42 4.63 2.62 -4.03
CA ILE A 42 3.51 2.73 -3.08
C ILE A 42 2.76 4.00 -3.43
N ILE A 43 1.56 3.86 -3.97
CA ILE A 43 0.73 4.99 -4.38
C ILE A 43 -0.10 5.53 -3.21
N ALA A 44 -0.53 4.67 -2.28
CA ALA A 44 -1.25 5.07 -1.07
C ALA A 44 -1.01 4.05 0.05
N HIS A 45 -0.92 4.55 1.28
CA HIS A 45 -0.81 3.70 2.48
C HIS A 45 -1.57 4.36 3.63
N TRP A 46 -2.59 3.69 4.13
CA TRP A 46 -3.31 4.08 5.35
C TRP A 46 -2.98 3.08 6.45
N ASP A 47 -2.29 3.53 7.50
CA ASP A 47 -1.79 2.69 8.59
C ASP A 47 -2.74 2.61 9.79
N PHE A 48 -3.83 3.39 9.76
CA PHE A 48 -4.87 3.47 10.79
C PHE A 48 -4.34 3.82 12.19
N ASN A 49 -3.20 4.51 12.30
CA ASN A 49 -2.54 4.79 13.58
C ASN A 49 -2.92 6.13 14.22
N ASP A 50 -3.66 7.00 13.54
CA ASP A 50 -4.11 8.29 14.07
C ASP A 50 -5.00 8.15 15.32
N LYS A 51 -5.79 7.07 15.39
CA LYS A 51 -6.60 6.62 16.56
C LYS A 51 -7.66 7.63 17.05
N THR A 52 -7.79 8.77 16.39
CA THR A 52 -8.72 9.86 16.71
C THR A 52 -9.00 10.70 15.46
N GLY A 53 -10.07 11.51 15.50
CA GLY A 53 -10.42 12.43 14.41
C GLY A 53 -11.28 11.79 13.31
N GLU A 54 -11.53 12.58 12.26
CA GLU A 54 -12.43 12.28 11.14
C GLU A 54 -11.68 12.09 9.81
N VAL A 55 -10.36 12.05 9.85
CA VAL A 55 -9.48 11.87 8.68
C VAL A 55 -8.71 10.56 8.85
N LEU A 56 -8.62 9.79 7.78
CA LEU A 56 -7.73 8.64 7.66
C LEU A 56 -6.50 9.08 6.86
N THR A 57 -5.38 9.32 7.54
CA THR A 57 -4.18 9.91 6.90
C THR A 57 -3.50 8.93 5.94
N ASP A 58 -3.15 9.39 4.74
CA ASP A 58 -2.26 8.68 3.82
C ASP A 58 -0.79 8.92 4.20
N VAL A 59 -0.18 7.92 4.83
CA VAL A 59 1.20 7.98 5.32
C VAL A 59 2.24 7.75 4.21
N SER A 60 1.83 7.45 2.97
CA SER A 60 2.74 7.36 1.83
C SER A 60 3.33 8.72 1.43
N GLY A 61 2.66 9.82 1.82
CA GLY A 61 3.04 11.18 1.45
C GLY A 61 2.48 11.65 0.10
N ASN A 62 1.62 10.85 -0.55
CA ASN A 62 1.01 11.19 -1.85
C ASN A 62 -0.31 11.98 -1.73
N GLY A 63 -0.80 12.21 -0.50
CA GLY A 63 -1.92 13.11 -0.23
C GLY A 63 -3.29 12.49 -0.51
N HIS A 64 -3.42 11.16 -0.37
CA HIS A 64 -4.68 10.44 -0.52
C HIS A 64 -5.44 10.26 0.79
N ASP A 65 -5.56 11.33 1.58
CA ASP A 65 -6.28 11.29 2.85
C ASP A 65 -7.76 10.91 2.67
N GLY A 66 -8.25 10.05 3.56
CA GLY A 66 -9.62 9.58 3.59
C GLY A 66 -10.52 10.40 4.51
N ILE A 67 -11.80 10.53 4.14
CA ILE A 67 -12.85 11.12 4.95
C ILE A 67 -13.60 10.00 5.67
N ILE A 68 -13.62 10.04 7.00
CA ILE A 68 -14.25 9.02 7.84
C ILE A 68 -15.75 9.33 7.99
N HIS A 69 -16.60 8.39 7.58
CA HIS A 69 -18.06 8.50 7.69
C HIS A 69 -18.62 7.51 8.71
N ALA A 70 -18.48 7.86 9.99
CA ALA A 70 -18.98 7.14 11.16
C ALA A 70 -18.27 5.86 11.67
N PRO A 71 -17.34 5.15 10.99
CA PRO A 71 -16.61 4.09 11.69
C PRO A 71 -15.78 4.73 12.81
N VAL A 72 -15.59 3.99 13.89
CA VAL A 72 -14.90 4.48 15.08
C VAL A 72 -13.53 3.86 15.19
N TRP A 73 -12.56 4.60 15.73
CA TRP A 73 -11.24 4.07 16.01
C TRP A 73 -11.31 2.88 16.96
N GLY A 74 -10.60 1.82 16.63
CA GLY A 74 -10.60 0.55 17.35
C GLY A 74 -9.19 0.03 17.61
N ASN A 75 -9.12 -1.10 18.30
CA ASN A 75 -7.86 -1.82 18.50
C ASN A 75 -7.70 -2.85 17.37
N GLY A 76 -6.70 -2.66 16.51
CA GLY A 76 -6.25 -3.69 15.59
C GLY A 76 -4.83 -4.17 15.85
N VAL A 77 -4.13 -4.62 14.81
CA VAL A 77 -2.77 -5.15 14.94
C VAL A 77 -1.82 -4.02 15.31
N ARG A 78 -1.96 -2.85 14.67
CA ARG A 78 -1.22 -1.61 14.99
C ARG A 78 -2.17 -0.45 15.27
N GLY A 79 -3.18 -0.33 14.42
CA GLY A 79 -4.31 0.60 14.48
C GLY A 79 -5.59 -0.13 14.08
N ALA A 80 -6.70 0.58 13.86
CA ALA A 80 -7.85 0.07 13.09
C ALA A 80 -9.00 1.08 13.12
N LEU A 81 -9.85 1.01 12.10
CA LEU A 81 -11.22 1.49 12.15
C LEU A 81 -12.18 0.31 12.32
N ARG A 82 -13.13 0.46 13.24
CA ARG A 82 -14.25 -0.43 13.49
C ARG A 82 -15.42 0.01 12.63
N PHE A 83 -15.76 -0.83 11.67
CA PHE A 83 -16.96 -0.71 10.85
C PHE A 83 -18.05 -1.58 11.48
N SER A 84 -19.28 -1.11 11.40
CA SER A 84 -20.46 -1.82 11.89
C SER A 84 -21.45 -2.01 10.76
N ASP A 85 -22.21 -3.10 10.78
CA ASP A 85 -23.28 -3.36 9.81
C ASP A 85 -24.25 -2.16 9.71
N GLY A 86 -24.11 -1.38 8.64
CA GLY A 86 -24.81 -0.11 8.45
C GLY A 86 -23.93 0.97 7.81
N LEU A 87 -24.36 2.22 7.94
CA LEU A 87 -23.76 3.42 7.32
C LEU A 87 -22.42 3.81 7.95
N THR A 88 -21.41 2.94 7.87
CA THR A 88 -20.01 3.22 8.22
C THR A 88 -19.10 2.96 7.03
N TRP A 89 -18.33 3.97 6.61
CA TRP A 89 -17.36 3.83 5.52
C TRP A 89 -16.27 4.90 5.61
N VAL A 90 -15.24 4.79 4.78
CA VAL A 90 -14.28 5.87 4.50
C VAL A 90 -14.30 6.15 3.00
N THR A 91 -14.29 7.42 2.62
CA THR A 91 -14.17 7.85 1.22
C THR A 91 -12.80 8.47 1.00
N ILE A 92 -12.03 7.90 0.08
CA ILE A 92 -10.80 8.49 -0.44
C ILE A 92 -11.15 9.21 -1.74
N PRO A 93 -11.03 10.55 -1.82
CA PRO A 93 -11.35 11.29 -3.03
C PRO A 93 -10.65 10.74 -4.27
N TYR A 94 -11.31 10.82 -5.42
CA TYR A 94 -10.75 10.41 -6.70
C TYR A 94 -9.39 11.10 -6.97
N SER A 95 -8.43 10.31 -7.44
CA SER A 95 -7.16 10.76 -8.00
C SER A 95 -6.77 9.85 -9.17
N GLU A 96 -6.17 10.41 -10.22
CA GLU A 96 -5.62 9.62 -11.34
C GLU A 96 -4.52 8.65 -10.88
N SER A 97 -3.72 9.03 -9.87
CA SER A 97 -2.67 8.17 -9.31
C SER A 97 -3.21 6.90 -8.66
N LEU A 98 -4.48 6.91 -8.21
CA LEU A 98 -5.18 5.77 -7.61
C LEU A 98 -5.80 4.82 -8.65
N GLN A 99 -5.48 5.01 -9.95
CA GLN A 99 -5.97 4.19 -11.06
C GLN A 99 -4.82 3.50 -11.81
N PRO A 100 -4.04 2.62 -11.16
CA PRO A 100 -2.98 1.86 -11.82
C PRO A 100 -3.55 0.96 -12.92
N LYS A 101 -2.90 0.94 -14.10
CA LYS A 101 -3.41 0.24 -15.30
C LYS A 101 -2.64 -1.02 -15.66
N GLU A 102 -1.31 -1.00 -15.51
CA GLU A 102 -0.45 -2.07 -15.99
C GLU A 102 -0.19 -3.12 -14.90
N GLU A 103 0.12 -2.65 -13.68
CA GLU A 103 0.40 -3.50 -12.54
C GLU A 103 -0.27 -2.96 -11.29
N LEU A 104 -0.63 -3.86 -10.38
CA LEU A 104 -1.30 -3.53 -9.13
C LEU A 104 -0.85 -4.48 -8.03
N THR A 105 -0.63 -3.95 -6.83
CA THR A 105 -0.79 -4.70 -5.59
C THR A 105 -1.77 -3.96 -4.70
N ILE A 106 -2.76 -4.66 -4.18
CA ILE A 106 -3.67 -4.14 -3.15
C ILE A 106 -3.71 -5.12 -2.00
N GLU A 107 -3.60 -4.60 -0.79
CA GLU A 107 -3.56 -5.41 0.41
C GLU A 107 -4.20 -4.72 1.61
N SER A 108 -4.68 -5.53 2.55
CA SER A 108 -5.26 -5.07 3.81
C SER A 108 -5.06 -6.07 4.94
N ILE A 109 -4.87 -5.58 6.17
CA ILE A 109 -4.99 -6.39 7.38
C ILE A 109 -6.37 -6.17 8.00
N LEU A 110 -7.13 -7.23 8.22
CA LEU A 110 -8.51 -7.06 8.67
C LEU A 110 -9.02 -8.25 9.47
N LYS A 111 -10.09 -8.00 10.20
CA LYS A 111 -10.81 -9.00 11.00
C LYS A 111 -12.31 -8.83 10.79
N PHE A 112 -12.94 -9.84 10.22
CA PHE A 112 -14.38 -9.90 10.04
C PHE A 112 -15.09 -10.23 11.36
N ASP A 113 -16.24 -9.61 11.60
CA ASP A 113 -17.15 -10.02 12.69
C ASP A 113 -18.27 -10.95 12.21
N ARG A 114 -18.54 -10.97 10.91
CA ARG A 114 -19.55 -11.83 10.28
C ARG A 114 -19.03 -12.47 9.01
N GLN A 115 -19.77 -13.48 8.55
CA GLN A 115 -19.67 -14.01 7.19
C GLN A 115 -20.98 -13.70 6.49
N THR A 116 -20.89 -13.12 5.28
CA THR A 116 -22.07 -12.88 4.44
C THR A 116 -22.16 -13.89 3.31
N PHE A 117 -23.08 -14.84 3.43
CA PHE A 117 -23.37 -15.87 2.43
C PHE A 117 -24.44 -15.46 1.40
N MET A 118 -25.14 -14.36 1.65
CA MET A 118 -26.13 -13.78 0.74
C MET A 118 -25.77 -12.33 0.46
N GLY A 119 -25.09 -12.08 -0.66
CA GLY A 119 -24.54 -10.76 -1.02
C GLY A 119 -23.02 -10.72 -0.84
N GLY A 120 -22.48 -9.57 -0.45
CA GLY A 120 -21.05 -9.41 -0.24
C GLY A 120 -20.68 -8.26 0.70
N GLU A 121 -19.48 -8.37 1.26
CA GLU A 121 -18.86 -7.39 2.15
C GLU A 121 -17.68 -6.74 1.42
N PRO A 122 -17.83 -5.46 1.03
CA PRO A 122 -16.79 -4.69 0.37
C PRO A 122 -15.71 -4.26 1.38
N ILE A 123 -14.44 -4.59 1.13
CA ILE A 123 -13.34 -4.17 2.01
C ILE A 123 -12.80 -2.83 1.54
N ILE A 124 -12.32 -2.79 0.30
CA ILE A 124 -11.85 -1.58 -0.39
C ILE A 124 -12.22 -1.67 -1.85
N THR A 125 -12.87 -0.64 -2.37
CA THR A 125 -13.54 -0.71 -3.67
C THR A 125 -13.36 0.57 -4.50
N ASN A 126 -13.08 0.39 -5.79
CA ASN A 126 -13.14 1.39 -6.85
C ASN A 126 -13.97 0.87 -8.04
N ASN A 127 -14.77 -0.16 -7.82
CA ASN A 127 -15.26 -1.08 -8.84
C ASN A 127 -16.61 -0.68 -9.51
N PHE A 128 -16.98 0.60 -9.51
CA PHE A 128 -18.24 1.02 -10.16
C PHE A 128 -18.04 1.20 -11.69
N ASN A 129 -18.64 0.34 -12.51
CA ASN A 129 -18.49 0.31 -13.98
C ASN A 129 -17.05 0.12 -14.49
N GLY A 130 -16.11 -0.36 -13.67
CA GLY A 130 -14.70 -0.57 -14.01
C GLY A 130 -13.85 -0.53 -12.74
N GLY A 131 -12.53 -0.63 -12.85
CA GLY A 131 -11.59 -0.54 -11.73
C GLY A 131 -11.39 -1.85 -10.98
N PHE A 132 -11.08 -1.76 -9.69
CA PHE A 132 -10.76 -2.90 -8.84
C PHE A 132 -11.53 -2.91 -7.51
N GLY A 133 -11.51 -4.03 -6.79
CA GLY A 133 -11.91 -4.06 -5.39
C GLY A 133 -11.59 -5.38 -4.69
N LEU A 134 -11.22 -5.29 -3.40
CA LEU A 134 -11.14 -6.44 -2.50
C LEU A 134 -12.48 -6.64 -1.79
N TRP A 135 -12.95 -7.89 -1.78
CA TRP A 135 -14.29 -8.26 -1.34
C TRP A 135 -14.31 -9.59 -0.59
N SER A 136 -15.36 -9.78 0.19
CA SER A 136 -15.97 -11.09 0.44
C SER A 136 -17.28 -11.16 -0.35
N TRP A 137 -17.42 -12.12 -1.26
CA TRP A 137 -18.67 -12.35 -1.99
C TRP A 137 -19.19 -13.75 -1.70
N MET A 138 -20.40 -13.86 -1.13
CA MET A 138 -21.01 -15.14 -0.77
C MET A 138 -20.10 -16.05 0.09
N GLY A 139 -19.37 -15.46 1.03
CA GLY A 139 -18.43 -16.17 1.92
C GLY A 139 -17.03 -16.43 1.34
N ILE A 140 -16.75 -15.98 0.11
CA ILE A 140 -15.48 -16.19 -0.59
C ILE A 140 -14.70 -14.88 -0.67
N LEU A 141 -13.46 -14.87 -0.16
CA LEU A 141 -12.56 -13.72 -0.28
C LEU A 141 -12.02 -13.64 -1.71
N ASN A 142 -12.05 -12.46 -2.31
CA ASN A 142 -11.65 -12.29 -3.70
C ASN A 142 -11.20 -10.85 -4.02
N ILE A 143 -10.52 -10.75 -5.17
CA ILE A 143 -10.26 -9.51 -5.88
C ILE A 143 -11.11 -9.49 -7.15
N TRP A 144 -11.62 -8.32 -7.51
CA TRP A 144 -12.12 -8.04 -8.86
C TRP A 144 -11.24 -6.97 -9.51
N ILE A 145 -10.88 -7.17 -10.78
CA ILE A 145 -10.29 -6.13 -11.65
C ILE A 145 -11.01 -6.14 -13.00
N ASN A 146 -11.25 -4.97 -13.60
CA ASN A 146 -11.91 -4.88 -14.91
C ASN A 146 -10.88 -4.91 -16.04
N ILE A 147 -11.00 -5.87 -16.95
CA ILE A 147 -10.15 -6.01 -18.14
C ILE A 147 -11.06 -6.40 -19.32
N ASP A 148 -10.91 -5.71 -20.46
CA ASP A 148 -11.69 -5.93 -21.68
C ASP A 148 -13.21 -5.89 -21.42
N GLY A 149 -13.65 -4.90 -20.65
CA GLY A 149 -15.05 -4.69 -20.28
C GLY A 149 -15.65 -5.70 -19.31
N ALA A 150 -14.88 -6.64 -18.75
CA ALA A 150 -15.36 -7.66 -17.82
C ALA A 150 -14.55 -7.72 -16.52
N PHE A 151 -15.23 -8.02 -15.40
CA PHE A 151 -14.54 -8.27 -14.13
C PHE A 151 -13.90 -9.66 -14.13
N GLN A 152 -12.60 -9.68 -13.90
CA GLN A 152 -11.76 -10.84 -13.69
C GLN A 152 -11.55 -11.04 -12.19
N THR A 153 -11.36 -12.29 -11.75
CA THR A 153 -11.27 -12.58 -10.31
C THR A 153 -10.24 -13.65 -10.00
N ALA A 154 -9.51 -13.44 -8.91
CA ALA A 154 -8.79 -14.46 -8.18
C ALA A 154 -9.31 -14.46 -6.73
N PHE A 155 -9.24 -15.60 -6.07
CA PHE A 155 -9.98 -15.81 -4.82
C PHE A 155 -9.33 -16.82 -3.87
N TYR A 156 -9.84 -16.85 -2.64
CA TYR A 156 -9.63 -17.93 -1.70
C TYR A 156 -10.90 -18.79 -1.67
N ASP A 157 -10.81 -20.03 -2.14
CA ASP A 157 -11.95 -20.91 -2.45
C ASP A 157 -12.59 -21.61 -1.25
N HIS A 158 -12.22 -21.20 -0.04
CA HIS A 158 -12.77 -21.69 1.22
C HIS A 158 -13.45 -20.57 1.99
N GLU A 159 -14.35 -20.94 2.91
CA GLU A 159 -14.92 -20.00 3.86
C GLU A 159 -13.83 -19.50 4.83
N TYR A 160 -13.74 -18.19 5.01
CA TYR A 160 -12.92 -17.58 6.07
C TYR A 160 -13.69 -17.62 7.39
N SER A 161 -13.04 -17.84 8.52
CA SER A 161 -13.68 -17.69 9.85
C SER A 161 -13.70 -16.24 10.34
N THR A 162 -14.62 -15.90 11.25
CA THR A 162 -14.67 -14.58 11.89
C THR A 162 -13.73 -14.50 13.10
N SER A 163 -13.57 -13.29 13.66
CA SER A 163 -12.83 -13.04 14.90
C SER A 163 -11.33 -13.37 14.88
N GLN A 164 -10.73 -13.51 13.70
CA GLN A 164 -9.27 -13.62 13.52
C GLN A 164 -8.75 -12.62 12.50
N TRP A 165 -7.47 -12.23 12.67
CA TRP A 165 -6.80 -11.34 11.74
C TRP A 165 -6.36 -12.10 10.50
N TYR A 166 -6.59 -11.46 9.35
CA TYR A 166 -6.09 -11.89 8.06
C TYR A 166 -5.27 -10.78 7.45
N HIS A 167 -4.26 -11.18 6.69
CA HIS A 167 -3.69 -10.33 5.66
C HIS A 167 -4.23 -10.82 4.32
N LEU A 168 -4.92 -9.93 3.61
CA LEU A 168 -5.38 -10.18 2.24
C LEU A 168 -4.47 -9.40 1.31
N ALA A 169 -3.98 -10.03 0.26
CA ALA A 169 -3.28 -9.34 -0.82
C ALA A 169 -3.73 -9.88 -2.18
N ALA A 170 -3.74 -9.00 -3.17
CA ALA A 170 -3.91 -9.38 -4.56
C ALA A 170 -2.91 -8.64 -5.43
N THR A 171 -2.34 -9.34 -6.40
CA THR A 171 -1.36 -8.78 -7.33
C THR A 171 -1.77 -8.99 -8.78
N TYR A 172 -1.43 -8.03 -9.63
CA TYR A 172 -1.60 -8.08 -11.07
C TYR A 172 -0.31 -7.60 -11.73
N ASP A 173 0.28 -8.41 -12.60
CA ASP A 173 1.55 -8.14 -13.30
C ASP A 173 1.38 -7.80 -14.80
N GLY A 174 0.14 -7.51 -15.22
CA GLY A 174 -0.20 -7.29 -16.63
C GLY A 174 -0.54 -8.56 -17.41
N ILE A 175 -0.24 -9.75 -16.86
CA ILE A 175 -0.54 -11.05 -17.49
C ILE A 175 -1.18 -12.08 -16.57
N ARG A 176 -1.11 -11.89 -15.25
CA ARG A 176 -1.62 -12.80 -14.22
C ARG A 176 -2.18 -12.02 -13.04
N LEU A 177 -3.40 -12.38 -12.64
CA LEU A 177 -4.05 -11.94 -11.41
C LEU A 177 -3.88 -13.02 -10.34
N ARG A 178 -3.41 -12.65 -9.16
CA ARG A 178 -3.16 -13.56 -8.04
C ARG A 178 -3.86 -13.06 -6.78
N PHE A 179 -4.29 -14.01 -5.95
CA PHE A 179 -4.84 -13.75 -4.64
C PHE A 179 -4.05 -14.50 -3.57
N TYR A 180 -3.81 -13.83 -2.45
CA TYR A 180 -3.03 -14.33 -1.34
C TYR A 180 -3.81 -14.14 -0.04
N LEU A 181 -3.72 -15.14 0.83
CA LEU A 181 -4.23 -15.10 2.20
C LEU A 181 -3.05 -15.38 3.13
N ASN A 182 -2.78 -14.45 4.06
CA ASN A 182 -1.66 -14.55 5.00
C ASN A 182 -0.33 -14.83 4.29
N ASN A 183 -0.04 -14.07 3.23
CA ASN A 183 1.14 -14.20 2.36
C ASN A 183 1.26 -15.51 1.57
N GLU A 184 0.29 -16.42 1.64
CA GLU A 184 0.26 -17.65 0.85
C GLU A 184 -0.61 -17.50 -0.40
N LEU A 185 -0.10 -17.89 -1.56
CA LEU A 185 -0.84 -17.86 -2.84
C LEU A 185 -2.00 -18.86 -2.78
N THR A 186 -3.24 -18.40 -2.97
CA THR A 186 -4.44 -19.26 -2.96
C THR A 186 -4.98 -19.53 -4.36
N ASN A 187 -4.83 -18.56 -5.27
CA ASN A 187 -5.32 -18.68 -6.64
C ASN A 187 -4.55 -17.78 -7.60
N GLU A 188 -4.45 -18.21 -8.86
CA GLU A 188 -3.87 -17.47 -9.97
C GLU A 188 -4.77 -17.63 -11.21
N LEU A 189 -4.98 -16.54 -11.93
CA LEU A 189 -5.67 -16.48 -13.21
C LEU A 189 -4.76 -15.82 -14.25
N ALA A 190 -4.48 -16.51 -15.36
CA ALA A 190 -3.82 -15.89 -16.51
C ALA A 190 -4.82 -14.99 -17.25
N VAL A 191 -4.55 -13.69 -17.27
CA VAL A 191 -5.36 -12.69 -17.96
C VAL A 191 -4.49 -11.48 -18.32
N GLU A 192 -4.50 -11.10 -19.59
CA GLU A 192 -3.66 -10.02 -20.12
C GLU A 192 -4.52 -8.79 -20.46
N GLY A 193 -3.97 -7.60 -20.23
CA GLY A 193 -4.58 -6.34 -20.62
C GLY A 193 -4.54 -5.28 -19.51
N PRO A 194 -4.75 -4.00 -19.85
CA PRO A 194 -4.77 -2.96 -18.85
C PRO A 194 -6.01 -3.06 -17.96
N ILE A 195 -5.88 -2.66 -16.69
CA ILE A 195 -7.04 -2.43 -15.81
C ILE A 195 -7.81 -1.21 -16.35
N GLU A 196 -9.09 -1.42 -16.64
CA GLU A 196 -9.97 -0.41 -17.24
C GLU A 196 -10.78 0.32 -16.18
N TYR A 197 -10.73 1.66 -16.21
CA TYR A 197 -11.51 2.54 -15.34
C TYR A 197 -12.46 3.35 -16.23
N SER A 198 -13.77 3.13 -16.12
CA SER A 198 -14.75 3.79 -17.01
C SER A 198 -15.24 5.14 -16.50
N VAL A 199 -14.95 5.47 -15.24
CA VAL A 199 -15.45 6.65 -14.53
C VAL A 199 -14.47 7.07 -13.43
N HIS A 200 -14.52 8.35 -13.04
CA HIS A 200 -13.72 8.91 -11.95
C HIS A 200 -14.31 8.54 -10.59
N ASN A 201 -14.21 7.26 -10.21
CA ASN A 201 -14.70 6.77 -8.92
C ASN A 201 -13.72 7.16 -7.81
N ALA A 202 -14.24 7.61 -6.68
CA ALA A 202 -13.49 7.63 -5.44
C ALA A 202 -13.25 6.19 -4.96
N ILE A 203 -12.26 5.99 -4.10
CA ILE A 203 -12.10 4.70 -3.41
C ILE A 203 -13.01 4.72 -2.17
N GLN A 204 -13.71 3.61 -1.94
CA GLN A 204 -14.57 3.41 -0.79
C GLN A 204 -14.03 2.26 0.06
N ILE A 205 -13.79 2.50 1.34
CA ILE A 205 -13.39 1.48 2.32
C ILE A 205 -14.62 1.15 3.18
N GLY A 206 -14.94 -0.13 3.29
CA GLY A 206 -16.06 -0.64 4.08
C GLY A 206 -17.44 -0.52 3.42
N ARG A 207 -17.52 -0.04 2.17
CA ARG A 207 -18.77 -0.02 1.36
C ARG A 207 -18.50 -0.23 -0.12
N GLU A 208 -19.55 -0.56 -0.86
CA GLU A 208 -19.52 -0.71 -2.32
C GLU A 208 -19.36 0.67 -2.99
N ALA A 209 -18.43 0.76 -3.94
CA ALA A 209 -18.29 1.92 -4.80
C ALA A 209 -19.55 2.11 -5.67
N SER A 210 -19.96 3.36 -5.86
CA SER A 210 -21.19 3.73 -6.53
C SER A 210 -20.99 4.96 -7.41
N HIS A 211 -21.95 5.24 -8.29
CA HIS A 211 -21.90 6.42 -9.15
C HIS A 211 -21.81 7.71 -8.33
N SER A 212 -20.82 8.56 -8.64
CA SER A 212 -20.63 9.87 -7.99
C SER A 212 -20.61 9.80 -6.46
N ASP A 213 -20.08 8.69 -5.91
CA ASP A 213 -19.99 8.40 -4.47
C ASP A 213 -21.32 8.42 -3.72
N ALA A 214 -22.43 8.35 -4.45
CA ALA A 214 -23.75 8.46 -3.89
C ALA A 214 -24.04 7.25 -2.99
N VAL A 215 -24.65 7.49 -1.84
CA VAL A 215 -24.93 6.42 -0.87
C VAL A 215 -26.15 5.63 -1.33
N TYR A 216 -25.96 4.72 -2.29
CA TYR A 216 -26.96 3.80 -2.80
C TYR A 216 -26.45 2.36 -2.63
N GLY A 217 -27.31 1.48 -2.14
CA GLY A 217 -26.96 0.08 -1.87
C GLY A 217 -27.07 -0.27 -0.38
N ASN A 218 -26.87 -1.56 -0.09
CA ASN A 218 -27.01 -2.15 1.25
C ASN A 218 -25.82 -3.04 1.63
N LYS A 219 -24.66 -2.86 0.98
CA LYS A 219 -23.45 -3.65 1.23
C LYS A 219 -22.44 -2.84 2.03
N PHE A 220 -22.19 -3.28 3.25
CA PHE A 220 -21.25 -2.67 4.18
C PHE A 220 -20.42 -3.77 4.85
N PHE A 221 -19.16 -3.46 5.10
CA PHE A 221 -18.25 -4.30 5.87
C PHE A 221 -18.63 -4.27 7.35
N ASP A 222 -18.50 -5.40 8.03
CA ASP A 222 -18.71 -5.50 9.49
C ASP A 222 -17.49 -6.16 10.13
N GLY A 223 -16.71 -5.37 10.87
CA GLY A 223 -15.42 -5.81 11.39
C GLY A 223 -14.44 -4.68 11.68
N LEU A 224 -13.16 -5.04 11.73
CA LEU A 224 -12.04 -4.12 11.87
C LEU A 224 -11.18 -4.18 10.61
N ILE A 225 -10.86 -3.01 10.06
CA ILE A 225 -9.85 -2.86 9.00
C ILE A 225 -8.68 -2.08 9.57
N ASP A 226 -7.49 -2.61 9.34
CA ASP A 226 -6.18 -2.05 9.65
C ASP A 226 -5.36 -2.05 8.35
N GLU A 227 -4.27 -1.28 8.32
CA GLU A 227 -3.23 -1.31 7.28
C GLU A 227 -3.72 -1.59 5.85
N ILE A 228 -4.08 -0.56 5.09
CA ILE A 228 -4.39 -0.70 3.65
C ILE A 228 -3.24 -0.10 2.85
N ARG A 229 -2.73 -0.85 1.86
CA ARG A 229 -1.73 -0.35 0.93
C ARG A 229 -2.11 -0.64 -0.51
N ILE A 230 -1.87 0.33 -1.39
CA ILE A 230 -1.98 0.16 -2.84
C ILE A 230 -0.63 0.52 -3.46
N SER A 231 -0.17 -0.34 -4.36
CA SER A 231 1.05 -0.15 -5.14
C SER A 231 0.77 -0.29 -6.64
N ASN A 232 1.49 0.47 -7.47
CA ASN A 232 1.43 0.38 -8.94
C ASN A 232 2.47 -0.61 -9.52
N ARG A 233 2.81 -1.63 -8.74
CA ARG A 233 3.73 -2.72 -9.07
C ARG A 233 3.16 -4.02 -8.54
N SER A 234 3.38 -5.13 -9.24
CA SER A 234 3.16 -6.47 -8.72
C SER A 234 4.28 -6.80 -7.72
N LEU A 235 3.94 -6.86 -6.44
CA LEU A 235 4.87 -7.17 -5.36
C LEU A 235 4.96 -8.69 -5.16
N GLU A 236 6.10 -9.14 -4.64
CA GLU A 236 6.27 -10.52 -4.16
C GLU A 236 5.90 -10.64 -2.67
N PRO A 237 5.56 -11.85 -2.16
CA PRO A 237 5.11 -12.03 -0.78
C PRO A 237 6.06 -11.49 0.30
N GLU A 238 7.36 -11.46 0.05
CA GLU A 238 8.36 -10.92 0.97
C GLU A 238 8.27 -9.39 1.12
N GLU A 239 7.61 -8.70 0.18
CA GLU A 239 7.40 -7.26 0.17
C GLU A 239 6.05 -6.85 0.77
N PHE A 240 5.14 -7.81 1.00
CA PHE A 240 3.81 -7.56 1.56
C PHE A 240 3.86 -7.06 3.01
N LEU A 241 2.78 -6.42 3.44
CA LEU A 241 2.55 -6.08 4.84
C LEU A 241 2.56 -7.36 5.68
N GLN A 242 3.30 -7.32 6.79
CA GLN A 242 3.38 -8.45 7.71
C GLN A 242 2.43 -8.23 8.88
N ILE A 243 1.76 -9.30 9.30
CA ILE A 243 1.14 -9.35 10.63
C ILE A 243 2.25 -9.74 11.59
N ASP A 244 2.76 -8.79 12.37
CA ASP A 244 3.77 -9.09 13.37
C ASP A 244 3.16 -10.09 14.39
N SER A 245 3.86 -11.20 14.63
CA SER A 245 3.45 -12.29 15.54
C SER A 245 3.58 -11.91 17.01
#